data_AF-A0A0F9E9B9-F1
#
_entry.id   AF-A0A0F9E9B9-F1
#
_cell.length_a   1.000
_cell.length_b   1.000
_cell.length_c   1.000
_cell.angle_alpha   90.00
_cell.angle_beta   90.00
_cell.angle_gamma   90.00
#
_symmetry.space_group_name_H-M   'P 1'
#
loop_
_entity.id
_entity.type
_entity.pdbx_description
1 polymer ?
#
loop_
_entity_poly.entity_id
_entity_poly.type
_entity_poly.pdbx_seq_one_letter_code
_entity_poly.pdbx_strand_id
1 'polypeptide(L)'
;MIELELFCPPSVNNYYGYGRGRVYIKAAGKRYRQDVALIVMHAGIEPLEGDLVMEIDFYPPDRRKRDWDNILKCGCDSLEARPEEQYAGAYYDDSQIAKGTVEKFAPVKGGKLLVRIWERK
;
A
#
# COMPACT_ATOMS: atom_id res chain seq x y z
N MET A 1 7.71 -4.19 -14.69
CA MET A 1 7.03 -3.00 -14.14
C MET A 1 5.61 -3.40 -13.87
N ILE A 2 5.15 -3.19 -12.65
CA ILE A 2 3.81 -3.43 -12.15
C ILE A 2 3.09 -2.09 -12.05
N GLU A 3 1.82 -2.04 -12.42
CA GLU A 3 0.93 -0.90 -12.18
C GLU A 3 -0.37 -1.38 -11.53
N LEU A 4 -0.76 -0.75 -10.43
CA LEU A 4 -1.90 -1.14 -9.61
C LEU A 4 -2.73 0.10 -9.24
N GLU A 5 -4.05 0.01 -9.45
CA GLU A 5 -5.00 0.97 -8.89
C GLU A 5 -5.59 0.40 -7.60
N LEU A 6 -5.35 1.07 -6.47
CA LEU A 6 -5.85 0.70 -5.15
C LEU A 6 -6.85 1.74 -4.66
N PHE A 7 -7.81 1.30 -3.84
CA PHE A 7 -8.68 2.22 -3.12
C PHE A 7 -7.89 3.01 -2.08
N CYS A 8 -8.41 4.17 -1.64
CA CYS A 8 -7.75 4.93 -0.59
C CYS A 8 -7.65 4.09 0.71
N PRO A 9 -6.46 3.98 1.33
CA PRO A 9 -6.30 3.23 2.57
C PRO A 9 -7.10 3.85 3.71
N PRO A 10 -7.46 3.06 4.75
CA PRO A 10 -7.98 3.62 5.98
C PRO A 10 -6.90 4.48 6.65
N SER A 11 -7.31 5.37 7.57
CA SER A 11 -6.33 6.17 8.32
C SER A 11 -5.41 5.28 9.15
N VAL A 12 -4.17 5.72 9.40
CA VAL A 12 -3.21 5.01 10.27
C VAL A 12 -3.82 4.62 11.61
N ASN A 13 -4.63 5.51 12.20
CA ASN A 13 -5.33 5.25 13.47
C ASN A 13 -6.39 4.14 13.36
N ASN A 14 -6.96 3.91 12.19
CA ASN A 14 -7.89 2.82 11.93
C ASN A 14 -7.19 1.55 11.40
N TYR A 15 -5.99 1.69 10.85
CA TYR A 15 -5.16 0.60 10.37
C TYR A 15 -4.42 -0.11 11.51
N TYR A 16 -3.73 0.67 12.35
CA TYR A 16 -2.91 0.15 13.45
C TYR A 16 -3.57 0.37 14.81
N GLY A 17 -3.30 -0.55 15.73
CA GLY A 17 -3.57 -0.44 17.14
C GLY A 17 -2.31 -0.68 17.95
N TYR A 18 -2.34 -0.28 19.21
CA TYR A 18 -1.27 -0.54 20.17
C TYR A 18 -1.86 -1.26 21.39
N GLY A 19 -1.20 -2.33 21.83
CA GLY A 19 -1.67 -3.10 22.98
C GLY A 19 -0.64 -4.12 23.42
N ARG A 20 -0.55 -4.37 24.73
CA ARG A 20 0.43 -5.28 25.33
C ARG A 20 1.87 -4.99 24.88
N GLY A 21 2.23 -3.71 24.74
CA GLY A 21 3.58 -3.28 24.37
C GLY A 21 3.94 -3.44 22.89
N ARG A 22 2.99 -3.77 22.01
CA ARG A 22 3.25 -3.98 20.58
C ARG A 22 2.21 -3.33 19.68
N VAL A 23 2.63 -2.95 18.48
CA VAL A 23 1.74 -2.52 17.39
C VAL A 23 1.09 -3.76 16.76
N TYR A 24 -0.19 -3.67 16.41
CA TYR A 24 -0.91 -4.71 15.68
C TYR A 24 -1.82 -4.09 14.62
N ILE A 25 -2.17 -4.88 13.60
CA ILE A 25 -3.11 -4.46 12.55
C ILE A 25 -4.54 -4.71 13.03
N LYS A 26 -5.37 -3.66 12.99
CA LYS A 26 -6.81 -3.70 13.32
C LYS A 26 -7.61 -4.39 12.23
N ALA A 27 -8.89 -4.65 12.51
CA ALA A 27 -9.80 -5.28 11.54
C ALA A 27 -9.89 -4.52 10.21
N ALA A 28 -9.91 -3.18 10.24
CA ALA A 28 -9.96 -2.37 9.02
C ALA A 28 -8.67 -2.47 8.18
N GLY A 29 -7.50 -2.50 8.83
CA GLY A 29 -6.23 -2.73 8.15
C GLY A 29 -6.18 -4.11 7.51
N LYS A 30 -6.54 -5.16 8.24
CA LYS A 30 -6.62 -6.54 7.71
C LYS A 30 -7.54 -6.65 6.51
N ARG A 31 -8.71 -5.99 6.57
CA ARG A 31 -9.65 -5.99 5.44
C ARG A 31 -9.05 -5.29 4.21
N TYR A 32 -8.43 -4.13 4.41
CA TYR A 32 -7.79 -3.42 3.32
C TYR A 32 -6.65 -4.24 2.69
N ARG A 33 -5.83 -4.93 3.49
CA ARG A 33 -4.80 -5.86 2.98
C ARG A 33 -5.39 -6.98 2.14
N GLN A 34 -6.49 -7.59 2.59
CA GLN A 34 -7.20 -8.63 1.81
C GLN A 34 -7.69 -8.07 0.48
N ASP A 35 -8.30 -6.89 0.48
CA ASP A 35 -8.81 -6.26 -0.74
C ASP A 35 -7.66 -5.94 -1.73
N VAL A 36 -6.52 -5.42 -1.24
CA VAL A 36 -5.32 -5.17 -2.05
C VAL A 36 -4.76 -6.47 -2.64
N ALA A 37 -4.63 -7.51 -1.83
CA ALA A 37 -4.06 -8.77 -2.28
C ALA A 37 -4.95 -9.48 -3.31
N LEU A 38 -6.28 -9.32 -3.24
CA LEU A 38 -7.19 -9.77 -4.30
C LEU A 38 -6.96 -9.01 -5.61
N ILE A 39 -6.70 -7.70 -5.55
CA ILE A 39 -6.36 -6.89 -6.74
C ILE A 39 -5.06 -7.39 -7.37
N VAL A 40 -4.02 -7.60 -6.55
CA VAL A 40 -2.71 -8.13 -7.00
C VAL A 40 -2.87 -9.50 -7.66
N MET A 41 -3.59 -10.42 -7.01
CA MET A 41 -3.83 -11.77 -7.53
C MET A 41 -4.61 -11.74 -8.83
N HIS A 42 -5.66 -10.91 -8.94
CA HIS A 42 -6.46 -10.80 -10.16
C HIS A 42 -5.67 -10.20 -11.33
N ALA A 43 -4.69 -9.35 -11.04
CA ALA A 43 -3.76 -8.80 -12.03
C ALA A 43 -2.68 -9.80 -12.46
N GLY A 44 -2.60 -10.99 -11.84
CA GLY A 44 -1.60 -12.01 -12.17
C GLY A 44 -0.16 -11.56 -11.88
N ILE A 45 0.00 -10.72 -10.86
CA ILE A 45 1.29 -10.17 -10.46
C ILE A 45 1.98 -11.14 -9.51
N GLU A 46 3.21 -11.50 -9.85
CA GLU A 46 4.15 -12.16 -8.94
C GLU A 46 4.98 -11.10 -8.19
N PRO A 47 5.36 -11.33 -6.93
CA PRO A 47 6.18 -10.39 -6.17
C PRO A 47 7.55 -10.15 -6.82
N LEU A 48 7.98 -8.88 -6.88
CA LEU A 48 9.31 -8.52 -7.40
C LEU A 48 10.40 -8.72 -6.35
N GLU A 49 11.60 -9.04 -6.81
CA GLU A 49 12.82 -9.23 -6.01
C GLU A 49 13.83 -8.10 -6.25
N GLY A 50 14.86 -8.02 -5.39
CA GLY A 50 15.96 -7.05 -5.52
C GLY A 50 15.57 -5.61 -5.17
N ASP A 51 16.39 -4.65 -5.62
CA ASP A 51 16.17 -3.22 -5.42
C ASP A 51 15.04 -2.71 -6.34
N LEU A 52 14.05 -2.05 -5.75
CA LEU A 52 12.85 -1.58 -6.41
C LEU A 52 12.75 -0.05 -6.38
N VAL A 53 12.13 0.48 -7.43
CA VAL A 53 11.62 1.85 -7.48
C VAL A 53 10.10 1.80 -7.40
N MET A 54 9.55 2.65 -6.54
CA MET A 54 8.11 2.80 -6.33
C MET A 54 7.68 4.24 -6.60
N GLU A 55 6.61 4.39 -7.37
CA GLU A 55 5.91 5.67 -7.55
C GLU A 55 4.45 5.53 -7.14
N ILE A 56 3.95 6.53 -6.42
CA ILE A 56 2.57 6.57 -5.94
C ILE A 56 1.94 7.91 -6.33
N ASP A 57 0.90 7.85 -7.15
CA ASP A 57 0.00 8.98 -7.37
C ASP A 57 -1.17 8.87 -6.39
N PHE A 58 -1.26 9.81 -5.46
CA PHE A 58 -2.31 9.84 -4.45
C PHE A 58 -3.41 10.82 -4.82
N TYR A 59 -4.61 10.28 -5.01
CA TYR A 59 -5.84 11.03 -5.22
C TYR A 59 -6.69 10.97 -3.95
N PRO A 60 -6.72 12.01 -3.11
CA PRO A 60 -7.44 11.96 -1.84
C PRO A 60 -8.96 11.86 -2.03
N PRO A 61 -9.71 11.26 -1.09
CA PRO A 61 -11.16 11.19 -1.16
C PRO A 61 -11.86 12.55 -0.94
N ASP A 62 -11.14 13.51 -0.34
CA ASP A 62 -11.64 14.84 0.02
C ASP A 62 -10.47 15.82 0.26
N ARG A 63 -10.79 17.09 0.53
CA ARG A 63 -9.79 18.16 0.80
C ARG A 63 -9.36 18.27 2.27
N ARG A 64 -9.63 17.27 3.12
CA ARG A 64 -9.20 17.32 4.53
C ARG A 64 -7.68 17.28 4.61
N LYS A 65 -7.14 18.00 5.59
CA LYS A 65 -5.72 17.89 5.97
C LYS A 65 -5.46 16.47 6.48
N ARG A 66 -4.42 15.84 5.95
CA ARG A 66 -3.91 14.52 6.33
C ARG A 66 -2.40 14.60 6.39
N ASP A 67 -1.79 13.86 7.30
CA ASP A 67 -0.35 13.68 7.27
C ASP A 67 0.03 12.94 5.99
N TRP A 68 1.09 13.40 5.35
CA TRP A 68 1.50 12.95 4.02
C TRP A 68 1.93 11.48 4.01
N ASP A 69 2.60 11.04 5.08
CA ASP A 69 3.15 9.70 5.28
C ASP A 69 2.09 8.65 5.67
N ASN A 70 0.97 9.07 6.25
CA ASN A 70 -0.07 8.14 6.73
C ASN A 70 -0.64 7.24 5.62
N ILE A 71 -0.75 7.77 4.41
CA ILE A 71 -1.26 7.03 3.25
C ILE A 71 -0.23 6.02 2.76
N LEU A 72 1.05 6.43 2.77
CA LEU A 72 2.16 5.59 2.34
C LEU A 72 2.33 4.40 3.25
N LYS A 73 2.31 4.64 4.56
CA LYS A 73 2.48 3.58 5.54
C LYS A 73 1.47 2.44 5.33
N CYS A 74 0.18 2.77 5.22
CA CYS A 74 -0.85 1.76 5.03
C CYS A 74 -0.83 1.14 3.64
N GLY A 75 -0.59 1.95 2.60
CA GLY A 75 -0.56 1.50 1.20
C GLY A 75 0.58 0.52 0.94
N CYS A 76 1.80 0.86 1.37
CA CYS A 76 2.98 0.02 1.22
C CYS A 76 2.87 -1.26 2.06
N ASP A 77 2.47 -1.17 3.35
CA ASP A 77 2.29 -2.37 4.21
C ASP A 77 1.27 -3.37 3.63
N SER A 78 0.33 -2.89 2.81
CA SER A 78 -0.66 -3.74 2.14
C SER A 78 -0.17 -4.38 0.84
N LEU A 79 0.90 -3.87 0.24
CA LEU A 79 1.51 -4.42 -0.98
C LEU A 79 2.59 -5.47 -0.69
N GLU A 80 3.07 -5.54 0.55
CA GLU A 80 4.05 -6.53 1.00
C GLU A 80 3.43 -7.94 1.02
N ALA A 81 4.07 -8.87 0.31
CA ALA A 81 3.72 -10.28 0.26
C ALA A 81 4.11 -10.94 1.56
N ARG A 82 3.13 -11.47 2.32
CA ARG A 82 3.40 -12.13 3.59
C ARG A 82 3.05 -13.61 3.53
N PRO A 83 4.01 -14.53 3.77
CA PRO A 83 3.77 -15.97 3.68
C PRO A 83 2.63 -16.48 4.58
N GLU A 84 2.43 -15.86 5.74
CA GLU A 84 1.37 -16.21 6.68
C GLU A 84 -0.03 -15.73 6.25
N GLU A 85 -0.10 -14.81 5.29
CA GLU A 85 -1.32 -14.33 4.68
C GLU A 85 -1.45 -15.07 3.34
N GLN A 86 -2.49 -15.87 3.14
CA GLN A 86 -2.74 -16.69 1.93
C GLN A 86 -2.86 -15.89 0.61
N TYR A 87 -2.43 -14.64 0.57
CA TYR A 87 -2.75 -13.68 -0.45
C TYR A 87 -1.48 -13.07 -1.09
N ALA A 88 -1.60 -12.70 -2.36
CA ALA A 88 -0.50 -12.19 -3.19
C ALA A 88 -0.07 -10.76 -2.79
N GLY A 89 1.21 -10.44 -3.03
CA GLY A 89 1.78 -9.10 -2.86
C GLY A 89 2.64 -8.69 -4.05
N ALA A 90 3.04 -7.43 -4.10
CA ALA A 90 3.83 -6.88 -5.20
C ALA A 90 5.35 -6.98 -4.98
N TYR A 91 5.78 -7.16 -3.73
CA TYR A 91 7.19 -7.35 -3.30
C TYR A 91 7.20 -8.04 -1.93
N TYR A 92 8.36 -8.54 -1.47
CA TYR A 92 8.46 -9.33 -0.24
C TYR A 92 8.74 -8.51 1.02
N ASP A 93 9.54 -7.44 0.90
CA ASP A 93 10.01 -6.65 2.03
C ASP A 93 10.10 -5.17 1.64
N ASP A 94 9.68 -4.27 2.54
CA ASP A 94 9.74 -2.82 2.27
C ASP A 94 11.18 -2.29 2.11
N SER A 95 12.18 -3.00 2.65
CA SER A 95 13.60 -2.73 2.44
C SER A 95 14.03 -2.85 0.98
N GLN A 96 13.25 -3.54 0.13
CA GLN A 96 13.49 -3.57 -1.30
C GLN A 96 13.27 -2.21 -1.97
N ILE A 97 12.47 -1.31 -1.38
CA ILE A 97 12.16 -0.02 -1.99
C ILE A 97 13.34 0.95 -1.83
N ALA A 98 14.29 0.88 -2.78
CA ALA A 98 15.47 1.72 -2.82
C ALA A 98 15.18 3.18 -3.22
N LYS A 99 14.06 3.43 -3.92
CA LYS A 99 13.58 4.77 -4.26
C LYS A 99 12.05 4.82 -4.25
N GLY A 100 11.48 5.69 -3.44
CA GLY A 100 10.04 5.97 -3.40
C GLY A 100 9.73 7.41 -3.81
N THR A 101 8.74 7.61 -4.67
CA THR A 101 8.20 8.94 -5.01
C THR A 101 6.69 8.97 -4.79
N VAL A 102 6.20 10.09 -4.28
CA VAL A 102 4.78 10.25 -3.97
C VAL A 102 4.32 11.62 -4.40
N GLU A 103 3.31 11.65 -5.25
CA GLU A 103 2.71 12.89 -5.72
C GLU A 103 1.24 12.94 -5.31
N LYS A 104 0.80 14.08 -4.78
CA LYS A 104 -0.59 14.30 -4.36
C LYS A 104 -1.33 15.09 -5.42
N PHE A 105 -2.39 14.50 -5.96
CA PHE A 105 -3.24 15.06 -6.99
C PHE A 105 -4.54 15.66 -6.44
N ALA A 106 -5.40 16.12 -7.35
CA ALA A 106 -6.72 16.62 -7.02
C ALA A 106 -7.61 15.51 -6.40
N PRO A 107 -8.51 15.84 -5.45
CA PRO A 107 -9.38 14.85 -4.84
C PRO A 107 -10.34 14.20 -5.83
N VAL A 108 -10.61 12.90 -5.64
CA VAL A 108 -11.61 12.13 -6.38
C VAL A 108 -12.56 11.43 -5.42
N LYS A 109 -13.82 11.20 -5.80
CA LYS A 109 -14.79 10.55 -4.92
C LYS A 109 -14.30 9.15 -4.54
N GLY A 110 -14.20 8.86 -3.23
CA GLY A 110 -13.71 7.59 -2.70
C GLY A 110 -12.19 7.50 -2.55
N GLY A 111 -11.44 8.33 -3.29
CA GLY A 111 -9.98 8.37 -3.27
C GLY A 111 -9.33 7.12 -3.87
N LYS A 112 -8.09 7.25 -4.35
CA LYS A 112 -7.33 6.13 -4.90
C LYS A 112 -5.83 6.36 -4.84
N LEU A 113 -5.09 5.26 -4.99
CA LEU A 113 -3.65 5.22 -5.20
C LEU A 113 -3.38 4.56 -6.54
N LEU A 114 -2.60 5.21 -7.41
CA LEU A 114 -1.99 4.54 -8.55
C LEU A 114 -0.55 4.24 -8.18
N VAL A 115 -0.21 2.95 -8.08
CA VAL A 115 1.09 2.49 -7.62
C VAL A 115 1.82 1.85 -8.79
N ARG A 116 3.03 2.33 -9.08
CA ARG A 116 3.93 1.77 -10.09
C ARG A 116 5.19 1.25 -9.40
N ILE A 117 5.59 0.00 -9.70
CA ILE A 117 6.76 -0.64 -9.10
C ILE A 117 7.60 -1.32 -10.17
N TRP A 118 8.92 -1.15 -10.15
CA TRP A 118 9.83 -1.84 -11.05
C TRP A 118 11.22 -2.02 -10.45
N GLU A 119 11.97 -2.99 -10.97
CA GLU A 119 13.37 -3.23 -10.58
C GLU A 119 14.28 -2.07 -11.00
N ARG A 120 15.14 -1.65 -10.08
CA ARG A 120 16.18 -0.65 -10.30
C ARG A 120 17.30 -1.26 -11.15
N LYS A 121 17.43 -0.79 -12.38
CA LYS A 121 18.57 -1.11 -13.26
C LYS A 121 19.80 -0.28 -12.93
#